data_AF-A0A1Q6H3L1-F1
#
_entry.id   AF-A0A1Q6H3L1-F1
#
_cell.length_a   1.000
_cell.length_b   1.000
_cell.length_c   1.000
_cell.angle_alpha   90.00
_cell.angle_beta   90.00
_cell.angle_gamma   90.00
#
_symmetry.space_group_name_H-M   'P 1'
#
loop_
_entity.id
_entity.type
_entity.pdbx_description
1 polymer ?
#
loop_
_entity_poly.entity_id
_entity_poly.type
_entity_poly.pdbx_seq_one_letter_code
_entity_poly.pdbx_strand_id
1 'polypeptide(L)'
;MANIDDELLLEAEEDARAVAFIKNNLPQELKEKFSEDELYYFLDVIAEYYTNNGTFDVEPDEDGYIDIDLDKVVDYVIKQAKKDEIGTFEHDEILFVVQAELDFNESGEE
;
A
#
# COMPACT_ATOMS: atom_id res chain seq x y z
N MET A 1 -21.63 -13.30 -19.40
CA MET A 1 -21.06 -13.62 -18.08
C MET A 1 -19.66 -13.07 -18.12
N ALA A 2 -19.36 -12.01 -17.37
CA ALA A 2 -17.96 -11.69 -17.09
C ALA A 2 -17.38 -12.93 -16.41
N ASN A 3 -16.29 -13.47 -16.96
CA ASN A 3 -15.69 -14.66 -16.40
C ASN A 3 -15.01 -14.24 -15.10
N ILE A 4 -15.19 -15.04 -14.05
CA ILE A 4 -14.36 -14.95 -12.83
C ILE A 4 -12.86 -14.94 -13.17
N ASP A 5 -12.48 -15.52 -14.31
CA ASP A 5 -11.13 -15.48 -14.88
C ASP A 5 -10.69 -14.06 -15.30
N ASP A 6 -11.58 -13.26 -15.90
CA ASP A 6 -11.29 -11.87 -16.29
C ASP A 6 -11.18 -10.95 -15.05
N GLU A 7 -11.98 -11.21 -14.01
CA GLU A 7 -11.99 -10.43 -12.77
C GLU A 7 -10.72 -10.68 -11.94
N LEU A 8 -10.32 -11.95 -11.79
CA LEU A 8 -9.03 -12.32 -11.17
C LEU A 8 -7.81 -11.79 -11.94
N LEU A 9 -7.91 -11.71 -13.28
CA LEU A 9 -6.85 -11.15 -14.09
C LEU A 9 -6.73 -9.63 -13.90
N LEU A 10 -7.87 -8.96 -13.70
CA LEU A 10 -7.92 -7.52 -13.46
C LEU A 10 -7.27 -7.17 -12.12
N GLU A 11 -7.64 -7.85 -11.03
CA GLU A 11 -7.02 -7.65 -9.71
C GLU A 11 -5.50 -7.85 -9.77
N ALA A 12 -5.04 -8.93 -10.39
CA ALA A 12 -3.61 -9.18 -10.54
C ALA A 12 -2.90 -8.11 -11.38
N GLU A 13 -3.58 -7.53 -12.38
CA GLU A 13 -3.04 -6.43 -13.17
C GLU A 13 -2.97 -5.13 -12.36
N GLU A 14 -3.97 -4.84 -11.54
CA GLU A 14 -3.99 -3.68 -10.64
C GLU A 14 -2.89 -3.77 -9.59
N ASP A 15 -2.75 -4.91 -8.91
CA ASP A 15 -1.68 -5.16 -7.95
C ASP A 15 -0.30 -4.99 -8.60
N ALA A 16 -0.12 -5.53 -9.81
CA ALA A 16 1.14 -5.38 -10.56
C ALA A 16 1.42 -3.92 -10.94
N ARG A 17 0.39 -3.15 -11.30
CA ARG A 17 0.51 -1.72 -11.59
C ARG A 17 0.85 -0.94 -10.33
N ALA A 18 0.20 -1.22 -9.20
CA ALA A 18 0.47 -0.59 -7.92
C ALA A 18 1.93 -0.81 -7.50
N VAL A 19 2.40 -2.06 -7.52
CA VAL A 19 3.82 -2.38 -7.21
C VAL A 19 4.77 -1.69 -8.17
N ALA A 20 4.49 -1.69 -9.47
CA ALA A 20 5.34 -1.01 -10.46
C ALA A 20 5.39 0.50 -10.22
N PHE A 21 4.25 1.11 -9.87
CA PHE A 21 4.14 2.54 -9.57
C PHE A 21 4.90 2.91 -8.30
N ILE A 22 4.67 2.17 -7.20
CA ILE A 22 5.39 2.34 -5.93
C ILE A 22 6.89 2.22 -6.21
N LYS A 23 7.32 1.13 -6.83
CA LYS A 23 8.74 0.91 -7.16
C LYS A 23 9.30 2.01 -8.05
N ASN A 24 8.51 2.64 -8.91
CA ASN A 24 8.99 3.76 -9.72
C ASN A 24 9.13 5.07 -8.91
N ASN A 25 8.26 5.30 -7.93
CA ASN A 25 8.26 6.49 -7.08
C ASN A 25 9.24 6.40 -5.89
N LEU A 26 9.63 5.19 -5.49
CA LEU A 26 10.66 4.99 -4.47
C LEU A 26 12.03 5.57 -4.90
N PRO A 27 12.87 6.04 -3.97
CA PRO A 27 14.26 6.38 -4.25
C PRO A 27 15.06 5.12 -4.68
N GLN A 28 16.08 5.31 -5.53
CA GLN A 28 16.84 4.19 -6.11
C GLN A 28 17.37 3.20 -5.06
N GLU A 29 17.82 3.70 -3.91
CA GLU A 29 18.31 2.87 -2.81
C GLU A 29 17.23 1.89 -2.30
N LEU A 30 15.98 2.35 -2.19
CA LEU A 30 14.86 1.51 -1.76
C LEU A 30 14.39 0.56 -2.87
N LYS A 31 14.53 0.94 -4.14
CA LYS A 31 14.24 0.02 -5.26
C LYS A 31 15.20 -1.16 -5.33
N GLU A 32 16.46 -0.93 -4.96
CA GLU A 32 17.49 -1.98 -4.89
C GLU A 32 17.39 -2.78 -3.59
N LYS A 33 16.85 -2.17 -2.52
CA LYS A 33 16.63 -2.81 -1.23
C LYS A 33 15.38 -3.71 -1.22
N PHE A 34 14.25 -3.21 -1.74
CA PHE A 34 12.97 -3.90 -1.72
C PHE A 34 12.76 -4.75 -2.96
N SER A 35 12.40 -5.99 -2.72
CA SER A 35 11.96 -6.94 -3.73
C SER A 35 10.48 -6.71 -4.06
N GLU A 36 10.05 -7.19 -5.22
CA GLU A 36 8.65 -7.08 -5.64
C GLU A 36 7.73 -7.80 -4.66
N ASP A 37 8.11 -8.99 -4.19
CA ASP A 37 7.40 -9.73 -3.13
C ASP A 37 7.21 -8.90 -1.84
N GLU A 38 8.21 -8.14 -1.42
CA GLU A 38 8.11 -7.28 -0.23
C GLU A 38 7.14 -6.12 -0.47
N LEU A 39 7.15 -5.53 -1.67
CA LEU A 39 6.21 -4.48 -2.05
C LEU A 39 4.76 -5.00 -2.10
N TYR A 40 4.54 -6.20 -2.66
CA TYR A 40 3.22 -6.84 -2.62
C TYR A 40 2.76 -7.08 -1.18
N TYR A 41 3.66 -7.55 -0.31
CA TYR A 41 3.34 -7.73 1.11
C TYR A 41 2.97 -6.40 1.79
N PHE A 42 3.71 -5.32 1.53
CA PHE A 42 3.36 -4.01 2.10
C PHE A 42 2.01 -3.52 1.61
N LEU A 43 1.71 -3.64 0.31
CA LEU A 43 0.40 -3.33 -0.27
C LEU A 43 -0.73 -4.07 0.46
N ASP A 44 -0.59 -5.39 0.63
CA ASP A 44 -1.59 -6.21 1.32
C ASP A 44 -1.78 -5.79 2.77
N VAL A 45 -0.68 -5.51 3.50
CA VAL A 45 -0.75 -5.06 4.90
C VAL A 45 -1.34 -3.65 5.03
N ILE A 46 -1.08 -2.76 4.06
CA ILE A 46 -1.66 -1.41 4.00
C ILE A 46 -3.16 -1.50 3.72
N ALA A 47 -3.56 -2.28 2.70
CA ALA A 47 -4.96 -2.54 2.39
C ALA A 47 -5.70 -3.22 3.56
N GLU A 48 -5.04 -4.16 4.23
CA GLU A 48 -5.53 -4.77 5.47
C GLU A 48 -5.73 -3.68 6.54
N TYR A 49 -4.77 -2.77 6.72
CA TYR A 49 -4.92 -1.68 7.69
C TYR A 49 -6.13 -0.80 7.38
N TYR A 50 -6.32 -0.37 6.13
CA TYR A 50 -7.50 0.41 5.73
C TYR A 50 -8.81 -0.34 5.99
N THR A 51 -8.83 -1.64 5.71
CA THR A 51 -10.00 -2.50 5.91
C THR A 51 -10.29 -2.81 7.38
N ASN A 52 -9.25 -3.03 8.19
CA ASN A 52 -9.34 -3.64 9.52
C ASN A 52 -9.28 -2.60 10.65
N ASN A 53 -8.51 -1.52 10.49
CA ASN A 53 -8.47 -0.39 11.43
C ASN A 53 -9.49 0.71 11.14
N GLY A 54 -10.16 0.65 10.01
CA GLY A 54 -11.31 1.51 9.77
C GLY A 54 -10.94 2.91 9.33
N THR A 55 -11.13 3.15 8.05
CA THR A 55 -11.74 4.39 7.56
C THR A 55 -13.16 4.61 8.13
N PHE A 56 -13.71 3.71 8.95
CA PHE A 56 -15.11 3.72 9.40
C PHE A 56 -15.50 4.77 10.45
N ASP A 57 -14.56 5.41 11.15
CA ASP A 57 -14.86 6.50 12.10
C ASP A 57 -14.12 7.81 11.76
N VAL A 58 -13.38 7.82 10.66
CA VAL A 58 -12.69 9.02 10.18
C VAL A 58 -13.64 9.69 9.20
N GLU A 59 -14.42 10.67 9.68
CA GLU A 59 -15.28 11.46 8.81
C GLU A 59 -14.40 12.10 7.73
N PRO A 60 -14.74 11.93 6.43
CA PRO A 60 -14.06 12.68 5.40
C PRO A 60 -14.28 14.17 5.66
N ASP A 61 -13.24 14.96 5.46
CA ASP A 61 -13.31 16.42 5.52
C ASP A 61 -14.30 16.96 4.48
N GLU A 62 -14.59 18.26 4.53
CA GLU A 62 -15.60 18.92 3.67
C GLU A 62 -15.39 18.71 2.15
N ASP A 63 -14.18 18.31 1.75
CA ASP A 63 -13.79 18.02 0.36
C ASP A 63 -13.79 16.51 0.02
N GLY A 64 -14.12 15.63 0.96
CA GLY A 64 -14.16 14.17 0.75
C GLY A 64 -12.87 13.42 1.08
N TYR A 65 -11.80 14.11 1.50
CA TYR A 65 -10.54 13.48 1.91
C TYR A 65 -10.60 12.96 3.33
N ILE A 66 -10.04 11.78 3.56
CA ILE A 66 -9.89 11.21 4.91
C ILE A 66 -8.47 11.52 5.38
N ASP A 67 -8.33 12.21 6.52
CA ASP A 67 -7.02 12.44 7.15
C ASP A 67 -6.49 11.13 7.74
N ILE A 68 -5.76 10.38 6.92
CA ILE A 68 -5.11 9.13 7.33
C ILE A 68 -3.72 9.47 7.87
N ASP A 69 -3.51 9.10 9.13
CA ASP A 69 -2.23 9.22 9.79
C ASP A 69 -1.25 8.18 9.23
N LEU A 70 -0.44 8.59 8.24
CA LEU A 70 0.53 7.73 7.56
C LEU A 70 1.50 7.07 8.54
N ASP A 71 1.88 7.77 9.60
CA ASP A 71 2.78 7.29 10.66
C ASP A 71 2.21 6.03 11.33
N LYS A 72 0.88 5.99 11.56
CA LYS A 72 0.21 4.80 12.10
C LYS A 72 0.17 3.64 11.11
N VAL A 73 -0.02 3.92 9.82
CA VAL A 73 0.02 2.89 8.77
C VAL A 73 1.42 2.28 8.73
N VAL A 74 2.45 3.13 8.73
CA VAL A 74 3.85 2.72 8.75
C VAL A 74 4.18 1.87 9.98
N ASP A 75 3.80 2.32 11.19
CA ASP A 75 4.05 1.57 12.42
C ASP A 75 3.35 0.20 12.39
N TYR A 76 2.14 0.14 11.83
CA TYR A 76 1.42 -1.12 11.63
C TYR A 76 2.14 -2.06 10.67
N VAL A 77 2.58 -1.57 9.51
CA VAL A 77 3.31 -2.35 8.51
C VAL A 77 4.62 -2.88 9.09
N ILE A 78 5.40 -2.05 9.79
CA ILE A 78 6.65 -2.47 10.46
C ILE A 78 6.36 -3.54 11.51
N LYS A 79 5.29 -3.38 12.28
CA LYS A 79 4.89 -4.33 13.32
C LYS A 79 4.45 -5.67 12.74
N GLN A 80 3.72 -5.68 11.62
CA GLN A 80 3.33 -6.90 10.92
C GLN A 80 4.54 -7.56 10.27
N ALA A 81 5.35 -6.81 9.51
CA ALA A 81 6.58 -7.32 8.91
C ALA A 81 7.51 -8.00 9.93
N LYS A 82 7.62 -7.42 11.13
CA LYS A 82 8.38 -8.01 12.23
C LYS A 82 7.73 -9.26 12.81
N LYS A 83 6.40 -9.32 12.85
CA LYS A 83 5.62 -10.44 13.39
C LYS A 83 5.60 -11.63 12.44
N ASP A 84 5.51 -11.37 11.14
CA ASP A 84 5.54 -12.36 10.05
C ASP A 84 6.97 -12.77 9.65
N GLU A 85 7.98 -12.26 10.36
CA GLU A 85 9.40 -12.53 10.09
C GLU A 85 9.86 -12.16 8.66
N ILE A 86 9.15 -11.22 8.01
CA ILE A 86 9.51 -10.68 6.69
C ILE A 86 10.83 -9.92 6.79
N GLY A 87 10.94 -9.07 7.82
CA GLY A 87 12.13 -8.26 8.03
C GLY A 87 11.93 -7.12 9.02
N THR A 88 12.97 -6.31 9.17
CA THR A 88 12.93 -5.05 9.91
C THR A 88 13.20 -3.92 8.94
N PHE A 89 12.24 -3.01 8.85
CA PHE A 89 12.27 -1.86 7.96
C PHE A 89 12.26 -0.57 8.77
N GLU A 90 12.90 0.48 8.27
CA GLU A 90 12.85 1.78 8.94
C GLU A 90 11.56 2.53 8.59
N HIS A 91 11.18 3.45 9.47
CA HIS A 91 9.96 4.25 9.34
C HIS A 91 9.91 4.99 8.00
N ASP A 92 10.97 5.74 7.67
CA ASP A 92 11.07 6.46 6.39
C ASP A 92 10.91 5.53 5.18
N GLU A 93 11.47 4.33 5.21
CA GLU A 93 11.45 3.42 4.06
C GLU A 93 10.03 2.96 3.73
N ILE A 94 9.27 2.58 4.76
CA ILE A 94 7.88 2.20 4.63
C ILE A 94 7.00 3.42 4.36
N LEU A 95 7.32 4.58 4.92
CA LEU A 95 6.61 5.83 4.64
C LEU A 95 6.62 6.15 3.14
N PHE A 96 7.76 5.99 2.47
CA PHE A 96 7.84 6.16 1.01
C PHE A 96 6.94 5.17 0.25
N VAL A 97 6.81 3.93 0.73
CA VAL A 97 5.93 2.92 0.14
C VAL A 97 4.46 3.30 0.30
N VAL A 98 4.05 3.62 1.54
CA VAL A 98 2.66 4.02 1.87
C VAL A 98 2.27 5.27 1.10
N GLN A 99 3.15 6.26 1.01
CA GLN A 99 2.87 7.48 0.29
C GLN A 99 2.70 7.22 -1.22
N ALA A 100 3.58 6.41 -1.81
CA ALA A 100 3.45 6.05 -3.22
C ALA A 100 2.21 5.19 -3.53
N GLU A 101 1.74 4.38 -2.57
CA GLU A 101 0.50 3.62 -2.67
C GLU A 101 -0.73 4.54 -2.63
N LEU A 102 -0.73 5.55 -1.74
CA LEU A 102 -1.78 6.56 -1.70
C LEU A 102 -1.83 7.41 -2.97
N ASP A 103 -0.68 7.86 -3.45
CA ASP A 103 -0.58 8.56 -4.75
C ASP A 103 -1.11 7.66 -5.88
N PHE A 104 -0.84 6.36 -5.86
CA PHE A 104 -1.39 5.42 -6.83
C PHE A 104 -2.92 5.36 -6.75
N ASN A 105 -3.48 5.17 -5.55
CA ASN A 105 -4.94 5.14 -5.35
C ASN A 105 -5.60 6.46 -5.78
N GLU A 106 -5.01 7.61 -5.45
CA GLU A 106 -5.51 8.92 -5.89
C GLU A 106 -5.42 9.07 -7.41
N SER A 107 -4.36 8.57 -8.03
CA SER A 107 -4.18 8.60 -9.49
C SER A 107 -5.02 7.57 -10.25
N GLY A 108 -5.51 6.54 -9.58
CA GLY A 108 -6.37 5.49 -10.13
C GLY A 108 -7.84 5.92 -10.27
N GLU A 109 -8.24 7.02 -9.63
CA GLU A 109 -9.54 7.66 -9.80
C GLU A 109 -9.57 8.56 -11.07
N GLU A 110 -9.45 7.98 -12.26
CA GLU A 110 -9.83 8.62 -13.55
C GLU A 110 -10.77 7.76 -14.41
#